data_AF-A0A3D0N457-F1
#
_entry.id   AF-A0A3D0N457-F1
#
_cell.length_a   1.000
_cell.length_b   1.000
_cell.length_c   1.000
_cell.angle_alpha   90.00
_cell.angle_beta   90.00
_cell.angle_gamma   90.00
#
_symmetry.space_group_name_H-M   'P 1'
#
loop_
_entity.id
_entity.type
_entity.pdbx_description
1 polymer ?
#
loop_
_entity_poly.entity_id
_entity_poly.type
_entity_poly.pdbx_seq_one_letter_code
_entity_poly.pdbx_strand_id
1 'polypeptide(L)' 'MDSARIAVKTNNLGMDRHEAIKLVGEWGIGGVHITANGPFAHELLSKQDRKDLVKFVQAQGMTISAIMMWHR' A
#
# COMPACT_ATOMS: atom_id res chain seq x y z
N MET A 1 -4.97 -22.10 -0.55
CA MET A 1 -3.53 -22.13 -0.87
C MET A 1 -2.86 -21.01 -0.10
N ASP A 2 -2.19 -21.34 1.00
CA ASP A 2 -1.25 -20.43 1.67
C ASP A 2 0.07 -20.41 0.88
N SER A 3 0.03 -19.80 -0.31
CA SER A 3 1.28 -19.36 -0.94
C SER A 3 1.81 -18.23 -0.08
N ALA A 4 3.06 -18.32 0.36
CA ALA A 4 3.70 -17.23 1.10
C ALA A 4 3.51 -15.93 0.31
N ARG A 5 2.63 -15.03 0.80
CA ARG A 5 2.29 -13.79 0.13
C ARG A 5 3.49 -12.86 0.24
N ILE A 6 4.32 -12.85 -0.80
CA ILE A 6 5.33 -11.81 -0.99
C ILE A 6 4.61 -10.47 -0.96
N ALA A 7 5.20 -9.50 -0.25
CA ALA A 7 4.69 -8.15 -0.18
C ALA A 7 5.82 -7.14 -0.30
N VAL A 8 5.54 -6.02 -0.96
CA VAL A 8 6.54 -4.97 -1.19
C VAL A 8 6.29 -3.77 -0.30
N LYS A 9 7.36 -3.27 0.33
CA LYS A 9 7.36 -2.01 1.06
C LYS A 9 7.45 -0.84 0.08
N THR A 10 6.29 -0.26 -0.27
CA THR A 10 6.16 0.70 -1.39
C THR A 10 6.92 2.01 -1.16
N ASN A 11 7.10 2.44 0.08
CA ASN A 11 7.83 3.68 0.40
C ASN A 11 9.35 3.58 0.16
N ASN A 12 9.90 2.38 -0.05
CA ASN A 12 11.31 2.20 -0.39
C ASN A 12 11.58 2.35 -1.90
N LEU A 13 10.55 2.47 -2.74
CA LEU A 13 10.69 2.58 -4.19
C LEU A 13 11.06 4.00 -4.67
N GLY A 14 11.10 5.00 -3.77
CA GLY A 14 11.56 6.35 -4.10
C GLY A 14 10.66 7.15 -5.07
N MET A 15 9.39 6.75 -5.20
CA MET A 15 8.42 7.35 -6.12
C MET A 15 7.10 7.73 -5.40
N ASP A 16 6.13 8.30 -6.13
CA ASP A 16 4.80 8.53 -5.59
C ASP A 16 4.19 7.22 -5.10
N ARG A 17 3.39 7.29 -4.04
CA ARG A 17 2.88 6.10 -3.36
C ARG A 17 1.80 5.38 -4.15
N HIS A 18 0.97 6.10 -4.89
CA HIS A 18 -0.03 5.47 -5.73
C HIS A 18 0.64 4.83 -6.96
N GLU A 19 1.66 5.49 -7.52
CA GLU A 19 2.47 4.91 -8.60
C GLU A 19 3.22 3.65 -8.14
N ALA A 20 3.84 3.68 -6.96
CA ALA A 20 4.48 2.53 -6.35
C ALA A 20 3.52 1.34 -6.17
N ILE A 21 2.29 1.60 -5.74
CA ILE A 21 1.26 0.55 -5.59
C ILE A 21 0.88 -0.03 -6.97
N LYS A 22 0.66 0.80 -7.99
CA LYS A 22 0.35 0.31 -9.35
C LYS A 22 1.47 -0.58 -9.89
N LEU A 23 2.72 -0.12 -9.77
CA LEU A 23 3.89 -0.85 -10.23
C LEU A 23 4.00 -2.25 -9.57
N VAL A 24 3.75 -2.34 -8.26
CA VAL A 24 3.75 -3.65 -7.57
C VAL A 24 2.61 -4.56 -8.06
N GLY A 25 1.44 -3.98 -8.38
CA GLY A 25 0.35 -4.71 -9.01
C GLY A 25 0.72 -5.28 -10.37
N GLU A 26 1.44 -4.50 -11.19
CA GLU A 26 1.98 -4.94 -12.49
C GLU A 26 2.98 -6.09 -12.35
N TRP A 27 3.70 -6.19 -11.23
CA TRP A 27 4.60 -7.31 -10.94
C TRP A 27 3.87 -8.61 -10.58
N GLY A 28 2.53 -8.58 -10.45
CA GLY A 28 1.74 -9.75 -10.06
C GLY A 28 1.94 -10.16 -8.60
N ILE A 29 2.43 -9.26 -7.75
CA ILE A 29 2.65 -9.53 -6.33
C ILE A 29 1.34 -9.32 -5.56
N GLY A 30 0.94 -10.27 -4.72
CA GLY A 30 -0.36 -10.24 -4.04
C GLY A 30 -0.47 -9.29 -2.83
N GLY A 31 0.60 -8.60 -2.44
CA GLY A 31 0.66 -7.84 -1.19
C GLY A 31 1.50 -6.57 -1.23
N VAL A 32 1.08 -5.56 -0.46
CA VAL A 32 1.86 -4.34 -0.21
C VAL A 32 1.94 -4.02 1.27
N HIS A 33 3.07 -3.43 1.68
CA HIS A 33 3.20 -2.73 2.96
C HIS A 33 3.11 -1.23 2.71
N ILE A 34 2.13 -0.57 3.33
CA ILE A 34 1.99 0.89 3.26
C ILE A 34 2.52 1.53 4.54
N THR A 35 3.02 2.77 4.41
CA THR A 35 3.49 3.53 5.58
C THR A 35 2.47 4.63 5.93
N ALA A 36 1.97 4.62 7.16
CA ALA A 36 0.98 5.58 7.69
C ALA A 36 1.62 6.92 8.10
N ASN A 37 2.25 7.59 7.14
CA ASN A 37 2.81 8.94 7.25
C ASN A 37 2.69 9.67 5.90
N GLY A 38 3.17 10.91 5.76
CA GLY A 38 3.11 11.65 4.48
C GLY A 38 1.70 11.65 3.87
N PRO A 39 1.52 11.35 2.56
CA PRO A 39 0.20 11.28 1.93
C PRO A 39 -0.79 10.28 2.56
N PHE A 40 -0.31 9.29 3.33
CA PHE A 40 -1.15 8.31 4.03
C PHE A 40 -1.15 8.50 5.55
N ALA A 41 -0.77 9.68 6.04
CA ALA A 41 -0.83 9.99 7.47
C ALA A 41 -2.29 9.98 7.97
N HIS A 42 -2.54 9.44 9.16
CA HIS A 42 -3.90 9.16 9.62
C HIS A 42 -4.72 10.43 9.87
N GLU A 43 -4.04 11.52 10.21
CA GLU A 43 -4.55 12.86 10.43
C GLU A 43 -4.92 13.59 9.13
N LEU A 44 -4.34 13.16 8.00
CA LEU A 44 -4.63 13.70 6.66
C LEU A 44 -5.69 12.91 5.91
N LEU A 45 -5.98 11.68 6.32
CA LEU A 45 -6.97 10.81 5.69
C LEU A 45 -8.32 10.88 6.42
N SER A 46 -9.38 11.22 5.69
CA SER A 46 -10.75 11.05 6.17
C SER A 46 -11.13 9.56 6.26
N LYS A 47 -12.31 9.28 6.83
CA LYS A 47 -12.90 7.93 6.81
C LYS A 47 -13.10 7.42 5.37
N GLN A 48 -13.40 8.32 4.45
CA GLN A 48 -13.63 7.97 3.05
C GLN A 48 -12.31 7.69 2.34
N ASP A 49 -11.30 8.55 2.53
CA ASP A 49 -9.98 8.37 1.92
C ASP A 49 -9.33 7.03 2.32
N ARG A 50 -9.48 6.61 3.59
CA ARG A 50 -9.02 5.30 4.04
C ARG A 50 -9.66 4.15 3.29
N LYS A 51 -10.97 4.23 3.02
CA LYS A 51 -11.70 3.20 2.25
C LYS A 51 -11.27 3.19 0.80
N ASP A 52 -11.08 4.37 0.22
CA ASP A 52 -10.68 4.50 -1.18
C ASP A 52 -9.24 4.02 -1.40
N LEU A 53 -8.35 4.23 -0.43
CA LEU A 53 -7.02 3.62 -0.44
C LEU A 53 -7.07 2.08 -0.43
N VAL A 54 -7.92 1.49 0.42
CA VAL A 54 -8.11 0.02 0.44
C VAL A 54 -8.63 -0.48 -0.90
N LYS A 55 -9.67 0.16 -1.45
CA LYS A 55 -10.23 -0.20 -2.76
C LYS A 55 -9.23 -0.04 -3.88
N PHE A 56 -8.41 1.01 -3.85
CA PHE A 56 -7.37 1.25 -4.83
C PHE A 56 -6.35 0.11 -4.87
N VAL A 57 -5.89 -0.36 -3.71
CA VAL A 57 -4.98 -1.53 -3.61
C VAL A 57 -5.66 -2.80 -4.11
N GLN A 58 -6.93 -3.03 -3.72
CA GLN A 58 -7.70 -4.20 -4.18
C GLN A 58 -7.92 -4.21 -5.70
N ALA A 59 -8.13 -3.04 -6.30
CA ALA A 59 -8.27 -2.90 -7.75
C ALA A 59 -7.00 -3.30 -8.52
N GLN A 60 -5.84 -3.34 -7.86
CA GLN A 60 -4.58 -3.85 -8.43
C GLN A 60 -4.41 -5.37 -8.24
N GLY A 61 -5.42 -6.07 -7.71
CA GLY A 61 -5.32 -7.51 -7.40
C GLY A 61 -4.52 -7.82 -6.13
N MET A 62 -4.29 -6.83 -5.26
CA MET A 62 -3.43 -6.95 -4.07
C MET A 62 -4.19 -6.75 -2.76
N THR A 63 -3.56 -7.11 -1.64
CA THR A 63 -4.00 -6.77 -0.29
C THR A 63 -2.99 -5.90 0.44
N ILE A 64 -3.45 -5.02 1.34
CA ILE A 64 -2.56 -4.37 2.31
C ILE A 64 -2.21 -5.42 3.37
N SER A 65 -1.01 -5.97 3.29
CA SER A 65 -0.54 -7.03 4.20
C SER A 65 0.00 -6.45 5.52
N ALA A 66 0.46 -5.21 5.51
CA ALA A 66 0.89 -4.49 6.70
C ALA A 66 0.73 -2.98 6.55
N ILE A 67 0.44 -2.31 7.66
CA ILE A 67 0.48 -0.85 7.81
C ILE A 67 1.56 -0.55 8.84
N MET A 68 2.55 0.25 8.45
CA MET A 68 3.69 0.56 9.31
C MET A 68 3.77 2.06 9.58
N MET A 69 4.18 2.45 10.78
CA MET A 69 4.53 3.82 11.11
C MET A 69 5.97 3.83 11.58
N TRP A 70 6.90 4.01 10.65
CA TRP A 70 8.32 4.16 10.97
C TRP A 70 8.57 5.65 11.26
N HIS A 71 9.07 5.94 12.46
CA HIS A 71 9.59 7.26 12.78
C HIS A 71 10.71 7.60 11.78
N ARG A 72 10.64 8.81 11.20
CA ARG A 72 11.83 9.44 10.63
C ARG A 72 12.66 10.00 11.78
#